data_AF-A0A3D3K4K7-F1
#
_entry.id   AF-A0A3D3K4K7-F1
#
_cell.length_a   1.000
_cell.length_b   1.000
_cell.length_c   1.000
_cell.angle_alpha   90.00
_cell.angle_beta   90.00
_cell.angle_gamma   90.00
#
_symmetry.space_group_name_H-M   'P 1'
#
loop_
_entity.id
_entity.type
_entity.pdbx_description
1 polymer ?
#
loop_
_entity_poly.entity_id
_entity_poly.type
_entity_poly.pdbx_seq_one_letter_code
_entity_poly.pdbx_strand_id
1 'polypeptide(L)'
;MKKVLFLFLLSFLFAACKKDKVDATNPKTLQSSINDMASSLSTLQQVKFNEALYILKTFGVEADGDVNELNALGKLINGLKVPGILSLADQVAQKNGIEWSSTGPPSLGEMNIFGNESAKESDPNDVSASSLSLEATEVPTDNVLGTQALQIVPRLVDSQGKPVIFTGAGLEAVLEVFSNGNRILTSKNLMQDNNFKGFNLRFASLPSQKIIDNKIDITVSVKTTKKTFKMSKIGVPVNPKALLMPSGNPDQNPANPTISDPTVVPVDPTVPTDNSATNPTKPAADPKASVTRFLNNLSSQNLRGAYDTAENPSWGSYETFSNPTSGFGAVKNINVKNISTNSSSANSASVNATYDVTDKEGKTTALQVTFGLKNVNGEWKISSYKIN
;
A
#
# COMPACT_ATOMS: atom_id res chain seq x y z
N MET A 1 66.35 -8.27 -12.62
CA MET A 1 66.10 -6.81 -12.71
C MET A 1 65.05 -6.40 -13.76
N LYS A 2 64.89 -7.11 -14.90
CA LYS A 2 63.87 -6.75 -15.93
C LYS A 2 62.40 -6.93 -15.53
N LYS A 3 62.08 -7.77 -14.53
CA LYS A 3 60.70 -8.01 -14.08
C LYS A 3 60.18 -7.01 -13.02
N VAL A 4 61.09 -6.28 -12.36
CA VAL A 4 60.71 -5.25 -11.38
C VAL A 4 60.44 -3.90 -12.07
N LEU A 5 61.10 -3.64 -13.20
CA LEU A 5 60.85 -2.46 -14.02
C LEU A 5 59.44 -2.46 -14.65
N PHE A 6 58.90 -3.65 -14.95
CA PHE A 6 57.57 -3.81 -15.54
C PHE A 6 56.43 -3.58 -14.53
N LEU A 7 56.70 -3.81 -13.24
CA LEU A 7 55.73 -3.60 -12.16
C LEU A 7 55.59 -2.12 -11.79
N PHE A 8 56.62 -1.30 -12.03
CA PHE A 8 56.55 0.16 -11.86
C PHE A 8 55.84 0.87 -13.02
N LEU A 9 55.82 0.27 -14.22
CA LEU A 9 55.15 0.84 -15.39
C LEU A 9 53.63 0.63 -15.37
N LEU A 10 53.15 -0.40 -14.68
CA LEU A 10 51.72 -0.71 -14.56
C LEU A 10 50.99 0.13 -13.49
N SER A 11 51.74 0.71 -12.55
CA SER A 11 51.19 1.55 -11.47
C SER A 11 50.90 2.99 -11.89
N PHE A 12 51.23 3.38 -13.13
CA PHE A 12 50.95 4.73 -13.66
C PHE A 12 49.63 4.83 -14.46
N LEU A 13 48.88 3.74 -14.64
CA LEU A 13 47.68 3.72 -15.49
C LEU A 13 46.36 4.03 -14.76
N PHE A 14 46.40 4.36 -13.47
CA PHE A 14 45.22 4.81 -12.71
C PHE A 14 45.27 6.28 -12.30
N ALA A 15 46.05 7.11 -13.01
CA ALA A 15 45.78 8.54 -13.03
C ALA A 15 44.52 8.76 -13.87
N ALA A 16 43.34 8.77 -13.23
CA ALA A 16 42.13 9.25 -13.86
C ALA A 16 42.42 10.70 -14.31
N CYS A 17 42.64 10.90 -15.61
CA CYS A 17 42.82 12.23 -16.18
C CYS A 17 41.54 13.01 -15.93
N LYS A 18 41.58 13.92 -14.95
CA LYS A 18 40.53 14.91 -14.73
C LYS A 18 40.31 15.69 -16.03
N LYS A 19 39.07 15.86 -16.45
CA LYS A 19 38.75 16.71 -17.60
C LYS A 19 39.08 18.17 -17.29
N ASP A 20 39.75 18.84 -18.22
CA ASP A 20 40.14 20.27 -18.11
C ASP A 20 39.27 21.21 -18.95
N LYS A 21 38.28 20.65 -19.64
CA LYS A 21 37.28 21.33 -20.46
C LYS A 21 35.91 20.66 -20.33
N VAL A 22 34.86 21.41 -20.61
CA VAL A 22 33.48 20.90 -20.57
C VAL A 22 33.25 19.87 -21.66
N ASP A 23 32.58 18.77 -21.29
CA ASP A 23 32.14 17.70 -22.19
C ASP A 23 30.62 17.55 -22.10
N ALA A 24 29.89 18.25 -22.97
CA ALA A 24 28.43 18.25 -23.00
C ALA A 24 27.83 17.17 -23.93
N THR A 25 28.54 16.07 -24.18
CA THR A 25 28.04 14.97 -25.03
C THR A 25 26.71 14.40 -24.52
N ASN A 26 26.53 14.31 -23.19
CA ASN A 26 25.29 13.99 -22.52
C ASN A 26 25.29 14.59 -21.09
N PRO A 27 24.17 14.58 -20.35
CA PRO A 27 24.10 15.18 -19.01
C PRO A 27 25.14 14.62 -18.02
N LYS A 28 25.41 13.31 -18.09
CA LYS A 28 26.39 12.64 -17.23
C LYS A 28 27.82 13.11 -17.55
N THR A 29 28.18 13.25 -18.82
CA THR A 29 29.50 13.76 -19.20
C THR A 29 29.64 15.23 -18.81
N LEU A 30 28.58 16.04 -18.96
CA LEU A 30 28.55 17.45 -18.60
C LEU A 30 28.85 17.62 -17.11
N GLN A 31 28.07 16.95 -16.26
CA GLN A 31 28.25 16.97 -14.82
C GLN A 31 29.63 16.46 -14.40
N SER A 32 30.07 15.31 -14.93
CA SER A 32 31.40 14.77 -14.61
C SER A 32 32.53 15.73 -14.99
N SER A 33 32.44 16.39 -16.14
CA SER A 33 33.46 17.34 -16.61
C SER A 33 33.50 18.61 -15.76
N ILE A 34 32.35 19.14 -15.36
CA ILE A 34 32.26 20.31 -14.48
C ILE A 34 32.78 19.97 -13.08
N ASN A 35 32.46 18.79 -12.55
CA ASN A 35 32.99 18.33 -11.26
C ASN A 35 34.51 18.15 -11.29
N ASP A 36 35.06 17.56 -12.36
CA ASP A 36 36.50 17.42 -12.55
C ASP A 36 37.20 18.79 -12.60
N MET A 37 36.63 19.74 -13.35
CA MET A 37 37.12 21.12 -13.45
C MET A 37 37.06 21.83 -12.10
N ALA A 38 35.93 21.77 -11.39
CA ALA A 38 35.76 22.38 -10.07
C ALA A 38 36.74 21.78 -9.05
N SER A 39 36.92 20.47 -9.04
CA SER A 39 37.85 19.78 -8.13
C SER A 39 39.33 20.16 -8.34
N SER A 40 39.65 20.86 -9.42
CA SER A 40 40.99 21.35 -9.73
C SER A 40 41.21 22.81 -9.30
N LEU A 41 40.17 23.45 -8.76
CA LEU A 41 40.17 24.85 -8.31
C LEU A 41 40.28 24.95 -6.79
N SER A 42 40.75 26.09 -6.28
CA SER A 42 40.63 26.42 -4.85
C SER A 42 39.17 26.65 -4.45
N THR A 43 38.84 26.56 -3.16
CA THR A 43 37.46 26.74 -2.65
C THR A 43 36.81 28.05 -3.17
N LEU A 44 37.55 29.16 -3.13
CA LEU A 44 37.04 30.45 -3.60
C LEU A 44 36.76 30.45 -5.11
N GLN A 45 37.65 29.85 -5.89
CA GLN A 45 37.50 29.70 -7.33
C GLN A 45 36.38 28.73 -7.70
N GLN A 46 36.13 27.69 -6.89
CA GLN A 46 34.99 26.80 -7.07
C GLN A 46 33.67 27.55 -6.89
N VAL A 47 33.56 28.37 -5.85
CA VAL A 47 32.38 29.22 -5.63
C VAL A 47 32.16 30.14 -6.84
N LYS A 48 33.20 30.84 -7.30
CA LYS A 48 33.12 31.70 -8.49
C LYS A 48 32.76 30.96 -9.76
N PHE A 49 33.29 29.76 -9.94
CA PHE A 49 32.96 28.91 -11.07
C PHE A 49 31.49 28.48 -11.05
N ASN A 50 30.95 28.13 -9.88
CA ASN A 50 29.54 27.79 -9.71
C ASN A 50 28.61 29.00 -9.92
N GLU A 51 28.98 30.19 -9.40
CA GLU A 51 28.25 31.44 -9.67
C GLU A 51 28.19 31.74 -11.19
N ALA A 52 29.31 31.58 -11.88
CA ALA A 52 29.39 31.78 -13.32
C ALA A 52 28.45 30.82 -14.08
N LEU A 53 28.46 29.53 -13.72
CA LEU A 53 27.56 28.54 -14.29
C LEU A 53 26.09 28.87 -14.01
N TYR A 54 25.77 29.41 -12.83
CA TYR A 54 24.40 29.81 -12.46
C TYR A 54 23.92 31.00 -13.31
N ILE A 55 24.77 32.01 -13.49
CA ILE A 55 24.46 33.16 -14.34
C ILE A 55 24.22 32.72 -15.78
N LEU A 56 25.05 31.82 -16.30
CA LEU A 56 24.87 31.28 -17.65
C LEU A 56 23.60 30.44 -17.79
N LYS A 57 23.24 29.61 -16.79
CA LYS A 57 21.98 28.86 -16.77
C LYS A 57 20.76 29.78 -16.72
N THR A 58 20.82 30.84 -15.91
CA THR A 58 19.66 31.68 -15.62
C THR A 58 19.44 32.76 -16.68
N PHE A 59 20.53 33.32 -17.23
CA PHE A 59 20.49 34.50 -18.09
C PHE A 59 21.21 34.33 -19.44
N GLY A 60 21.99 33.25 -19.59
CA GLY A 60 22.77 32.97 -20.80
C GLY A 60 22.06 32.04 -21.78
N VAL A 61 20.94 31.43 -21.39
CA VAL A 61 20.19 30.47 -22.21
C VAL A 61 18.71 30.80 -22.20
N GLU A 62 18.07 30.62 -23.36
CA GLU A 62 16.63 30.81 -23.53
C GLU A 62 15.97 29.43 -23.62
N ALA A 63 15.60 28.89 -22.46
CA ALA A 63 14.92 27.61 -22.35
C ALA A 63 14.07 27.58 -21.07
N ASP A 64 12.87 26.99 -21.14
CA ASP A 64 12.00 26.86 -19.97
C ASP A 64 12.19 25.51 -19.28
N GLY A 65 12.52 25.56 -17.99
CA GLY A 65 12.59 24.40 -17.09
C GLY A 65 13.98 23.80 -16.96
N ASP A 66 14.29 23.30 -15.76
CA ASP A 66 15.65 22.92 -15.33
C ASP A 66 16.41 22.02 -16.31
N VAL A 67 15.76 21.00 -16.86
CA VAL A 67 16.38 20.05 -17.80
C VAL A 67 16.73 20.74 -19.13
N ASN A 68 15.85 21.60 -19.62
CA ASN A 68 16.06 22.30 -20.89
C ASN A 68 17.11 23.40 -20.74
N GLU A 69 17.09 24.15 -19.63
CA GLU A 69 18.12 25.12 -19.26
C GLU A 69 19.50 24.47 -19.13
N LEU A 70 19.59 23.30 -18.47
CA LEU A 70 20.84 22.57 -18.32
C LEU A 70 21.37 22.04 -19.66
N ASN A 71 20.48 21.54 -20.52
CA ASN A 71 20.86 21.10 -21.87
C ASN A 71 21.32 22.28 -22.74
N ALA A 72 20.65 23.43 -22.66
CA ALA A 72 21.05 24.64 -23.36
C ALA A 72 22.38 25.19 -22.84
N LEU A 73 22.58 25.16 -21.52
CA LEU A 73 23.84 25.53 -20.88
C LEU A 73 24.96 24.63 -21.40
N GLY A 74 24.77 23.30 -21.37
CA GLY A 74 25.75 22.35 -21.88
C GLY A 74 26.18 22.67 -23.31
N LYS A 75 25.24 23.01 -24.20
CA LYS A 75 25.56 23.44 -25.58
C LYS A 75 26.36 24.74 -25.61
N LEU A 76 25.98 25.72 -24.79
CA LEU A 76 26.63 27.03 -24.71
C LEU A 76 28.10 26.93 -24.26
N ILE A 77 28.41 26.08 -23.29
CA ILE A 77 29.75 25.99 -22.68
C ILE A 77 30.57 24.78 -23.16
N ASN A 78 30.06 23.97 -24.09
CA ASN A 78 30.75 22.77 -24.55
C ASN A 78 32.16 23.08 -25.08
N GLY A 79 33.16 22.33 -24.61
CA GLY A 79 34.56 22.51 -24.99
C GLY A 79 35.27 23.71 -24.34
N LEU A 80 34.56 24.56 -23.59
CA LEU A 80 35.18 25.67 -22.86
C LEU A 80 35.95 25.19 -21.62
N LYS A 81 37.03 25.90 -21.29
CA LYS A 81 37.75 25.78 -20.01
C LYS A 81 37.22 26.79 -18.99
N VAL A 82 37.58 26.64 -17.72
CA VAL A 82 37.14 27.53 -16.62
C VAL A 82 37.31 29.03 -16.97
N PRO A 83 38.46 29.51 -17.50
CA PRO A 83 38.61 30.93 -17.83
C PRO A 83 37.64 31.41 -18.92
N GLY A 84 37.33 30.55 -19.90
CA GLY A 84 36.36 30.85 -20.96
C GLY A 84 34.93 30.94 -20.42
N ILE A 85 34.58 30.08 -19.45
CA ILE A 85 33.27 30.09 -18.79
C ILE A 85 33.11 31.35 -17.92
N LEU A 86 34.13 31.71 -17.16
CA LEU A 86 34.15 32.94 -16.35
C LEU A 86 33.99 34.19 -17.23
N SER A 87 34.73 34.27 -18.33
CA SER A 87 34.64 35.40 -19.27
C SER A 87 33.26 35.47 -19.95
N LEU A 88 32.67 34.33 -20.29
CA LEU A 88 31.32 34.30 -20.85
C LEU A 88 30.28 34.76 -19.82
N ALA A 89 30.41 34.34 -18.57
CA ALA A 89 29.54 34.78 -17.49
C ALA A 89 29.65 36.29 -17.22
N ASP A 90 30.85 36.88 -17.32
CA ASP A 90 31.03 38.34 -17.20
C ASP A 90 30.23 39.08 -18.28
N GLN A 91 30.29 38.60 -19.52
CA GLN A 91 29.55 39.18 -20.64
C GLN A 91 28.03 39.07 -20.44
N VAL A 92 27.54 37.90 -20.00
CA VAL A 92 26.11 37.67 -19.74
C VAL A 92 25.63 38.51 -18.55
N ALA A 93 26.42 38.62 -17.48
CA ALA A 93 26.11 39.46 -16.33
C ALA A 93 25.99 40.93 -16.74
N GLN A 94 26.99 41.44 -17.48
CA GLN A 94 27.00 42.82 -17.96
C GLN A 94 25.80 43.11 -18.88
N LYS A 95 25.50 42.20 -19.82
CA LYS A 95 24.37 42.34 -20.75
C LYS A 95 23.02 42.40 -20.03
N ASN A 96 22.89 41.68 -18.92
CA ASN A 96 21.64 41.57 -18.15
C ASN A 96 21.59 42.48 -16.91
N GLY A 97 22.55 43.39 -16.75
CA GLY A 97 22.58 44.34 -15.63
C GLY A 97 22.78 43.69 -14.25
N ILE A 98 23.46 42.53 -14.20
CA ILE A 98 23.72 41.79 -12.97
C ILE A 98 25.04 42.28 -12.39
N GLU A 99 25.03 42.70 -11.12
CA GLU A 99 26.23 43.11 -10.38
C GLU A 99 27.06 41.88 -9.98
N TRP A 100 27.79 41.32 -10.96
CA TRP A 100 28.68 40.19 -10.78
C TRP A 100 29.94 40.35 -11.65
N SER A 101 31.08 39.91 -11.13
CA SER A 101 32.34 39.80 -11.88
C SER A 101 33.10 38.54 -11.47
N SER A 102 33.76 37.91 -12.43
CA SER A 102 34.67 36.77 -12.23
C SER A 102 35.87 37.09 -11.34
N THR A 103 36.24 38.37 -11.23
CA THR A 103 37.34 38.87 -10.38
C THR A 103 36.88 39.51 -9.07
N GLY A 104 35.56 39.67 -8.87
CA GLY A 104 34.99 40.23 -7.65
C GLY A 104 34.96 39.23 -6.49
N PRO A 105 34.62 39.66 -5.26
CA PRO A 105 34.35 38.74 -4.17
C PRO A 105 33.12 37.87 -4.48
N PRO A 106 32.99 36.65 -3.90
CA PRO A 106 31.76 35.86 -3.97
C PRO A 106 30.58 36.68 -3.47
N SER A 107 29.49 36.67 -4.22
CA SER A 107 28.31 37.50 -3.97
C SER A 107 27.05 36.67 -3.75
N LEU A 108 27.08 35.41 -4.14
CA LEU A 108 25.96 34.48 -4.04
C LEU A 108 26.45 33.29 -3.19
N GLY A 109 25.65 32.83 -2.23
CA GLY A 109 26.03 31.71 -1.35
C GLY A 109 26.33 30.40 -2.10
N GLU A 110 26.38 29.26 -1.40
CA GLU A 110 26.58 27.97 -2.07
C GLU A 110 25.49 27.70 -3.12
N MET A 111 25.82 27.92 -4.40
CA MET A 111 24.93 27.70 -5.54
C MET A 111 25.32 26.39 -6.23
N ASN A 112 24.43 25.41 -6.24
CA ASN A 112 24.60 24.19 -7.03
C ASN A 112 23.78 24.27 -8.32
N ILE A 113 24.48 24.36 -9.45
CA ILE A 113 23.87 24.52 -10.78
C ILE A 113 23.23 23.24 -11.34
N PHE A 114 23.52 22.09 -10.73
CA PHE A 114 22.87 20.81 -11.05
C PHE A 114 21.60 20.57 -10.24
N GLY A 115 21.17 21.54 -9.41
CA GLY A 115 20.26 21.25 -8.32
C GLY A 115 20.88 20.21 -7.37
N ASN A 116 20.20 19.86 -6.28
CA ASN A 116 20.53 18.63 -5.59
C ASN A 116 20.22 17.45 -6.51
N GLU A 117 21.17 17.06 -7.36
CA GLU A 117 21.31 15.67 -7.75
C GLU A 117 21.92 14.90 -6.57
N SER A 118 21.23 14.86 -5.42
CA SER A 118 21.02 13.52 -4.90
C SER A 118 20.26 12.83 -6.03
N ALA A 119 20.61 11.59 -6.37
CA ALA A 119 19.65 10.76 -7.06
C ALA A 119 18.35 10.96 -6.28
N LYS A 120 17.36 11.66 -6.86
CA LYS A 120 16.05 11.76 -6.25
C LYS A 120 15.73 10.29 -6.07
N GLU A 121 15.70 9.80 -4.83
CA GLU A 121 15.15 8.47 -4.59
C GLU A 121 13.79 8.57 -5.24
N SER A 122 13.71 8.01 -6.45
CA SER A 122 12.52 8.03 -7.24
C SER A 122 11.67 7.06 -6.48
N ASP A 123 10.86 7.58 -5.56
CA ASP A 123 9.92 6.76 -4.81
C ASP A 123 9.18 5.92 -5.85
N PRO A 124 9.37 4.60 -5.87
CA PRO A 124 8.74 3.77 -6.88
C PRO A 124 7.22 3.85 -6.82
N ASN A 125 6.66 4.36 -5.71
CA ASN A 125 5.24 4.60 -5.52
C ASN A 125 4.77 5.97 -6.05
N ASP A 126 5.65 6.87 -6.50
CA ASP A 126 5.32 8.15 -7.13
C ASP A 126 4.95 7.97 -8.63
N VAL A 127 3.99 7.09 -8.88
CA VAL A 127 3.52 6.78 -10.23
C VAL A 127 2.66 7.94 -10.76
N SER A 128 3.10 8.54 -11.86
CA SER A 128 2.39 9.62 -12.55
C SER A 128 1.29 9.06 -13.45
N ALA A 129 0.04 9.08 -12.97
CA ALA A 129 -1.15 8.70 -13.73
C ALA A 129 -2.21 9.81 -13.65
N SER A 130 -3.10 9.87 -14.63
CA SER A 130 -4.21 10.84 -14.64
C SER A 130 -5.48 10.25 -14.04
N SER A 131 -5.75 8.97 -14.31
CA SER A 131 -6.94 8.27 -13.80
C SER A 131 -6.72 6.75 -13.64
N LEU A 132 -7.78 6.06 -13.20
CA LEU A 132 -7.84 4.61 -13.09
C LEU A 132 -8.92 4.11 -14.05
N SER A 133 -8.58 3.18 -14.93
CA SER A 133 -9.54 2.40 -15.69
C SER A 133 -9.79 1.07 -15.00
N LEU A 134 -10.98 0.50 -15.20
CA LEU A 134 -11.42 -0.70 -14.51
C LEU A 134 -12.18 -1.62 -15.47
N GLU A 135 -11.62 -2.80 -15.68
CA GLU A 135 -12.27 -3.87 -16.41
C GLU A 135 -12.75 -4.96 -15.44
N ALA A 136 -13.93 -5.51 -15.71
CA ALA A 136 -14.48 -6.65 -15.00
C ALA A 136 -14.97 -7.62 -16.05
N THR A 137 -14.34 -8.79 -16.11
CA THR A 137 -14.61 -9.83 -17.10
C THR A 137 -15.04 -11.10 -16.38
N GLU A 138 -16.01 -11.80 -16.96
CA GLU A 138 -16.44 -13.10 -16.48
C GLU A 138 -15.33 -14.13 -16.69
N VAL A 139 -15.09 -14.96 -15.67
CA VAL A 139 -14.20 -16.11 -15.78
C VAL A 139 -15.06 -17.33 -16.05
N PRO A 140 -15.16 -17.79 -17.31
CA PRO A 140 -15.96 -18.96 -17.65
C PRO A 140 -15.39 -20.18 -16.92
N THR A 141 -16.31 -20.96 -16.35
CA THR A 141 -16.08 -22.25 -15.71
C THR A 141 -17.16 -23.21 -16.17
N ASP A 142 -16.92 -24.51 -15.99
CA ASP A 142 -17.69 -25.67 -16.48
C ASP A 142 -19.16 -25.39 -16.90
N ASN A 143 -19.56 -25.97 -18.05
CA ASN A 143 -20.82 -25.74 -18.79
C ASN A 143 -22.10 -25.95 -17.96
N VAL A 144 -22.02 -26.56 -16.78
CA VAL A 144 -23.16 -26.89 -15.92
C VAL A 144 -23.56 -25.74 -14.98
N LEU A 145 -22.60 -24.99 -14.45
CA LEU A 145 -22.86 -23.99 -13.39
C LEU A 145 -22.78 -22.53 -13.88
N GLY A 146 -22.30 -22.30 -15.11
CA GLY A 146 -22.09 -20.96 -15.66
C GLY A 146 -20.94 -20.21 -14.99
N THR A 147 -20.83 -18.91 -15.20
CA THR A 147 -19.76 -18.08 -14.64
C THR A 147 -19.72 -18.16 -13.10
N GLN A 148 -18.55 -18.47 -12.53
CA GLN A 148 -18.36 -18.61 -11.08
C GLN A 148 -17.50 -17.49 -10.45
N ALA A 149 -16.84 -16.67 -11.26
CA ALA A 149 -15.99 -15.60 -10.78
C ALA A 149 -15.89 -14.44 -11.78
N LEU A 150 -15.48 -13.28 -11.27
CA LEU A 150 -15.08 -12.13 -12.06
C LEU A 150 -13.57 -11.89 -11.92
N GLN A 151 -12.91 -11.63 -13.04
CA GLN A 151 -11.57 -11.06 -13.07
C GLN A 151 -11.70 -9.54 -13.15
N ILE A 152 -11.26 -8.85 -12.10
CA ILE A 152 -11.38 -7.39 -11.95
C ILE A 152 -9.99 -6.78 -12.09
N VAL A 153 -9.74 -6.09 -13.19
CA VAL A 153 -8.41 -5.63 -13.58
C VAL A 153 -8.38 -4.10 -13.60
N PRO A 154 -7.75 -3.46 -12.62
CA PRO A 154 -7.48 -2.03 -12.66
C PRO A 154 -6.22 -1.72 -13.48
N ARG A 155 -6.24 -0.59 -14.20
CA ARG A 155 -5.05 -0.04 -14.89
C ARG A 155 -4.96 1.45 -14.62
N LEU A 156 -3.80 1.91 -14.16
CA LEU A 156 -3.51 3.34 -14.13
C LEU A 156 -3.33 3.81 -15.58
N VAL A 157 -3.96 4.93 -15.95
CA VAL A 157 -3.90 5.47 -17.31
C VAL A 157 -3.53 6.94 -17.32
N ASP A 158 -2.92 7.38 -18.42
CA ASP A 158 -2.61 8.78 -18.68
C ASP A 158 -3.86 9.60 -19.08
N SER A 159 -3.65 10.85 -19.43
CA SER A 159 -4.73 11.77 -19.85
C SER A 159 -5.39 11.38 -21.17
N GLN A 160 -4.76 10.50 -21.96
CA GLN A 160 -5.29 9.94 -23.21
C GLN A 160 -5.95 8.56 -22.99
N GLY A 161 -6.00 8.06 -21.76
CA GLY A 161 -6.56 6.75 -21.44
C GLY A 161 -5.62 5.57 -21.75
N LYS A 162 -4.34 5.81 -22.05
CA LYS A 162 -3.36 4.74 -22.28
C LYS A 162 -2.75 4.25 -20.97
N PRO A 163 -2.52 2.94 -20.79
CA PRO A 163 -1.86 2.41 -19.60
C PRO A 163 -0.49 3.05 -19.36
N VAL A 164 -0.27 3.60 -18.17
CA VAL A 164 1.05 4.14 -17.79
C VAL A 164 2.05 3.01 -17.54
N ILE A 165 3.32 3.22 -17.87
CA ILE A 165 4.38 2.25 -17.64
C ILE A 165 5.08 2.60 -16.32
N PHE A 166 5.14 1.63 -15.39
CA PHE A 166 5.90 1.74 -14.15
C PHE A 166 6.30 0.34 -13.66
N THR A 167 7.36 0.27 -12.87
CA THR A 167 7.91 -0.97 -12.32
C THR A 167 8.53 -0.72 -10.94
N GLY A 168 8.54 -1.74 -10.07
CA GLY A 168 9.19 -1.67 -8.77
C GLY A 168 8.38 -0.93 -7.70
N ALA A 169 7.15 -0.53 -8.02
CA ALA A 169 6.22 0.06 -7.06
C ALA A 169 5.65 -1.01 -6.11
N GLY A 170 5.11 -0.57 -4.98
CA GLY A 170 4.32 -1.37 -4.05
C GLY A 170 2.99 -0.69 -3.79
N LEU A 171 2.21 -0.43 -4.84
CA LEU A 171 0.97 0.33 -4.71
C LEU A 171 -0.12 -0.52 -4.03
N GLU A 172 -0.72 0.00 -2.96
CA GLU A 172 -1.88 -0.65 -2.34
C GLU A 172 -3.08 -0.51 -3.28
N ALA A 173 -3.58 -1.64 -3.78
CA ALA A 173 -4.83 -1.73 -4.50
C ALA A 173 -5.91 -2.32 -3.57
N VAL A 174 -7.05 -1.64 -3.46
CA VAL A 174 -8.19 -2.08 -2.64
C VAL A 174 -9.41 -2.27 -3.53
N LEU A 175 -9.97 -3.48 -3.51
CA LEU A 175 -11.28 -3.81 -4.05
C LEU A 175 -12.32 -3.65 -2.95
N GLU A 176 -13.43 -3.00 -3.28
CA GLU A 176 -14.64 -2.93 -2.47
C GLU A 176 -15.83 -3.33 -3.34
N VAL A 177 -16.65 -4.26 -2.85
CA VAL A 177 -17.86 -4.71 -3.53
C VAL A 177 -19.06 -4.26 -2.71
N PHE A 178 -20.05 -3.69 -3.38
CA PHE A 178 -21.28 -3.20 -2.79
C PHE A 178 -22.50 -3.84 -3.43
N SER A 179 -23.59 -3.86 -2.67
CA SER A 179 -24.93 -4.20 -3.15
C SER A 179 -25.90 -3.21 -2.51
N ASN A 180 -26.63 -2.46 -3.34
CA ASN A 180 -27.56 -1.41 -2.92
C ASN A 180 -26.94 -0.43 -1.91
N GLY A 181 -25.73 0.04 -2.18
CA GLY A 181 -24.98 0.98 -1.33
C GLY A 181 -24.30 0.37 -0.10
N ASN A 182 -24.55 -0.89 0.24
CA ASN A 182 -23.90 -1.57 1.37
C ASN A 182 -22.64 -2.30 0.93
N ARG A 183 -21.51 -2.06 1.60
CA ARG A 183 -20.27 -2.81 1.33
C ARG A 183 -20.40 -4.24 1.84
N ILE A 184 -20.29 -5.20 0.92
CA ILE A 184 -20.46 -6.64 1.21
C ILE A 184 -19.13 -7.40 1.22
N LEU A 185 -18.10 -6.89 0.53
CA LEU A 185 -16.78 -7.50 0.48
C LEU A 185 -15.71 -6.43 0.30
N THR A 186 -14.53 -6.66 0.87
CA THR A 186 -13.31 -5.90 0.57
C THR A 186 -12.13 -6.84 0.43
N SER A 187 -11.20 -6.50 -0.46
CA SER A 187 -9.96 -7.24 -0.66
C SER A 187 -8.83 -6.25 -0.93
N LYS A 188 -7.62 -6.57 -0.49
CA LYS A 188 -6.42 -5.79 -0.75
C LYS A 188 -5.43 -6.62 -1.53
N ASN A 189 -4.68 -5.96 -2.40
CA ASN A 189 -3.58 -6.58 -3.14
C ASN A 189 -2.49 -5.53 -3.42
N LEU A 190 -1.32 -6.01 -3.82
CA LEU A 190 -0.18 -5.15 -4.14
C LEU A 190 -0.01 -5.07 -5.67
N MET A 191 -0.05 -3.85 -6.20
CA MET A 191 0.15 -3.56 -7.61
C MET A 191 1.59 -3.07 -7.82
N GLN A 192 2.42 -3.92 -8.43
CA GLN A 192 3.85 -3.63 -8.65
C GLN A 192 4.15 -2.97 -10.00
N ASP A 193 3.28 -3.20 -10.96
CA ASP A 193 3.31 -2.65 -12.31
C ASP A 193 1.88 -2.60 -12.89
N ASN A 194 1.76 -2.11 -14.12
CA ASN A 194 0.48 -2.07 -14.83
C ASN A 194 0.11 -3.40 -15.52
N ASN A 195 0.91 -4.46 -15.40
CA ASN A 195 0.57 -5.83 -15.79
C ASN A 195 -0.17 -6.59 -14.67
N PHE A 196 -0.38 -5.95 -13.52
CA PHE A 196 -1.14 -6.44 -12.38
C PHE A 196 -2.38 -7.23 -12.80
N LYS A 197 -2.50 -8.46 -12.31
CA LYS A 197 -3.61 -9.34 -12.70
C LYS A 197 -4.94 -8.92 -12.07
N GLY A 198 -4.93 -8.03 -11.08
CA GLY A 198 -6.16 -7.55 -10.47
C GLY A 198 -6.63 -8.45 -9.34
N PHE A 199 -7.95 -8.56 -9.22
CA PHE A 199 -8.63 -9.35 -8.20
C PHE A 199 -9.45 -10.46 -8.87
N ASN A 200 -9.40 -11.65 -8.27
CA ASN A 200 -10.29 -12.73 -8.61
C ASN A 200 -11.45 -12.74 -7.60
N LEU A 201 -12.61 -12.23 -8.00
CA LEU A 201 -13.80 -12.20 -7.16
C LEU A 201 -14.62 -13.46 -7.43
N ARG A 202 -14.56 -14.42 -6.51
CA ARG A 202 -15.38 -15.63 -6.57
C ARG A 202 -16.81 -15.31 -6.14
N PHE A 203 -17.81 -15.78 -6.87
CA PHE A 203 -19.20 -15.59 -6.46
C PHE A 203 -19.52 -16.34 -5.15
N ALA A 204 -18.80 -17.43 -4.88
CA ALA A 204 -18.88 -18.14 -3.61
C ALA A 204 -18.36 -17.33 -2.38
N SER A 205 -17.80 -16.12 -2.58
CA SER A 205 -17.50 -15.20 -1.48
C SER A 205 -18.57 -14.10 -1.30
N LEU A 206 -19.63 -14.10 -2.11
CA LEU A 206 -20.71 -13.12 -2.07
C LEU A 206 -21.97 -13.74 -1.45
N PRO A 207 -22.40 -13.30 -0.24
CA PRO A 207 -23.60 -13.84 0.41
C PRO A 207 -24.86 -13.55 -0.41
N SER A 208 -25.58 -14.58 -0.84
CA SER A 208 -26.73 -14.43 -1.73
C SER A 208 -27.84 -13.55 -1.16
N GLN A 209 -28.04 -13.58 0.17
CA GLN A 209 -29.06 -12.77 0.84
C GLN A 209 -28.72 -11.27 0.87
N LYS A 210 -27.47 -10.89 0.58
CA LYS A 210 -27.03 -9.50 0.50
C LYS A 210 -26.99 -8.98 -0.94
N ILE A 211 -27.21 -9.84 -1.94
CA ILE A 211 -27.22 -9.48 -3.36
C ILE A 211 -28.65 -9.12 -3.77
N ILE A 212 -28.82 -7.93 -4.33
CA ILE A 212 -30.10 -7.45 -4.85
C ILE A 212 -30.02 -7.41 -6.38
N ASP A 213 -31.09 -7.83 -7.05
CA ASP A 213 -31.23 -7.84 -8.51
C ASP A 213 -30.11 -8.58 -9.28
N ASN A 214 -29.43 -9.52 -8.62
CA ASN A 214 -28.28 -10.25 -9.16
C ASN A 214 -27.18 -9.33 -9.71
N LYS A 215 -27.01 -8.16 -9.09
CA LYS A 215 -26.01 -7.16 -9.47
C LYS A 215 -25.20 -6.71 -8.27
N ILE A 216 -23.97 -6.30 -8.54
CA ILE A 216 -23.06 -5.69 -7.59
C ILE A 216 -22.43 -4.44 -8.17
N ASP A 217 -22.03 -3.53 -7.29
CA ASP A 217 -21.19 -2.41 -7.64
C ASP A 217 -19.77 -2.71 -7.20
N ILE A 218 -18.82 -2.48 -8.09
CA ILE A 218 -17.40 -2.74 -7.86
C ILE A 218 -16.70 -1.40 -7.79
N THR A 219 -15.89 -1.20 -6.75
CA THR A 219 -15.03 -0.04 -6.62
C THR A 219 -13.61 -0.52 -6.39
N VAL A 220 -12.67 0.05 -7.15
CA VAL A 220 -11.24 -0.20 -6.93
C VAL A 220 -10.55 1.13 -6.66
N SER A 221 -9.69 1.14 -5.64
CA SER A 221 -8.76 2.23 -5.40
C SER A 221 -7.32 1.76 -5.52
N VAL A 222 -6.44 2.61 -6.03
CA VAL A 222 -4.99 2.38 -6.10
C VAL A 222 -4.30 3.60 -5.50
N LYS A 223 -3.50 3.39 -4.45
CA LYS A 223 -2.80 4.45 -3.74
C LYS A 223 -1.38 4.60 -4.27
N THR A 224 -1.06 5.78 -4.80
CA THR A 224 0.31 6.26 -5.06
C THR A 224 0.75 7.19 -3.94
N THR A 225 2.03 7.58 -3.93
CA THR A 225 2.58 8.52 -2.95
C THR A 225 1.85 9.86 -2.96
N LYS A 226 1.48 10.34 -4.16
CA LYS A 226 0.84 11.64 -4.33
C LYS A 226 -0.69 11.59 -4.30
N LYS A 227 -1.31 10.50 -4.74
CA LYS A 227 -2.75 10.45 -4.98
C LYS A 227 -3.33 9.05 -4.81
N THR A 228 -4.56 8.97 -4.33
CA THR A 228 -5.37 7.75 -4.45
C THR A 228 -6.29 7.89 -5.65
N PHE A 229 -6.12 7.00 -6.63
CA PHE A 229 -7.03 6.90 -7.76
C PHE A 229 -8.16 5.94 -7.40
N LYS A 230 -9.37 6.24 -7.85
CA LYS A 230 -10.56 5.44 -7.56
C LYS A 230 -11.44 5.36 -8.80
N MET A 231 -11.96 4.18 -9.08
CA MET A 231 -12.91 3.95 -10.17
C MET A 231 -13.98 2.96 -9.72
N SER A 232 -15.21 3.19 -10.16
CA SER A 232 -16.36 2.34 -9.84
C SER A 232 -17.04 1.84 -11.12
N LYS A 233 -17.50 0.60 -11.10
CA LYS A 233 -18.33 -0.02 -12.13
C LYS A 233 -19.63 -0.49 -11.47
N ILE A 234 -20.74 0.11 -11.89
CA ILE A 234 -22.06 -0.07 -11.27
C ILE A 234 -22.84 -1.15 -12.01
N GLY A 235 -23.60 -1.95 -11.28
CA GLY A 235 -24.56 -2.90 -11.85
C GLY A 235 -23.92 -4.10 -12.57
N VAL A 236 -22.75 -4.55 -12.11
CA VAL A 236 -22.06 -5.72 -12.67
C VAL A 236 -22.88 -6.98 -12.35
N PRO A 237 -23.27 -7.79 -13.35
CA PRO A 237 -24.07 -8.98 -13.13
C PRO A 237 -23.28 -10.05 -12.37
N VAL A 238 -23.98 -10.80 -11.52
CA VAL A 238 -23.44 -11.98 -10.83
C VAL A 238 -24.36 -13.18 -11.06
N ASN A 239 -23.78 -14.37 -11.12
CA ASN A 239 -24.54 -15.60 -11.28
C ASN A 239 -25.15 -16.04 -9.94
N PRO A 240 -26.48 -15.97 -9.75
CA PRO A 240 -27.12 -16.31 -8.48
C PRO A 240 -26.89 -17.75 -8.04
N LYS A 241 -26.68 -18.68 -9.00
CA LYS A 241 -26.45 -20.10 -8.72
C LYS A 241 -25.06 -20.38 -8.14
N ALA A 242 -24.14 -19.43 -8.28
CA ALA A 242 -22.76 -19.53 -7.81
C ALA A 242 -22.49 -18.67 -6.56
N LEU A 243 -23.52 -17.98 -6.03
CA LEU A 243 -23.41 -17.17 -4.82
C LEU A 243 -23.27 -18.04 -3.56
N LEU A 244 -22.73 -17.44 -2.50
CA LEU A 244 -22.68 -18.06 -1.19
C LEU A 244 -24.09 -18.15 -0.60
N MET A 245 -24.69 -19.32 -0.67
CA MET A 245 -26.01 -19.57 -0.10
C MET A 245 -25.98 -19.60 1.44
N PRO A 246 -27.07 -19.20 2.12
CA PRO A 246 -27.25 -19.47 3.54
C PRO A 246 -27.05 -20.97 3.84
N SER A 247 -26.51 -21.29 5.01
CA SER A 247 -26.59 -22.66 5.53
C SER A 247 -28.06 -23.07 5.70
N GLY A 248 -28.55 -23.98 4.86
CA GLY A 248 -29.94 -24.48 4.79
C GLY A 248 -30.08 -25.70 3.87
N ASN A 249 -31.26 -26.33 3.83
CA ASN A 249 -31.54 -27.61 3.13
C ASN A 249 -31.07 -27.61 1.65
N PRO A 250 -30.24 -28.59 1.21
CA PRO A 250 -29.80 -28.74 -0.18
C PRO A 250 -30.90 -28.69 -1.25
N ASP A 251 -32.14 -29.05 -0.90
CA ASP A 251 -33.29 -29.03 -1.81
C ASP A 251 -33.71 -27.63 -2.28
N GLN A 252 -33.27 -26.58 -1.57
CA GLN A 252 -33.54 -25.19 -1.93
C GLN A 252 -32.45 -24.58 -2.82
N ASN A 253 -31.47 -25.38 -3.27
CA ASN A 253 -30.43 -24.96 -4.17
C ASN A 253 -30.97 -24.91 -5.62
N PRO A 254 -30.91 -23.78 -6.35
CA PRO A 254 -31.28 -23.71 -7.78
C PRO A 254 -30.36 -24.53 -8.71
N ALA A 255 -29.34 -25.20 -8.17
CA ALA A 255 -28.55 -26.23 -8.87
C ALA A 255 -29.19 -27.63 -8.85
N ASN A 256 -30.27 -27.85 -8.09
CA ASN A 256 -31.01 -29.11 -8.15
C ASN A 256 -32.08 -28.99 -9.25
N PRO A 257 -32.08 -29.84 -10.30
CA PRO A 257 -33.14 -29.82 -11.28
C PRO A 257 -34.45 -30.14 -10.57
N THR A 258 -35.43 -29.24 -10.66
CA THR A 258 -36.81 -29.52 -10.27
C THR A 258 -37.33 -30.62 -11.20
N ILE A 259 -37.32 -31.86 -10.73
CA ILE A 259 -38.07 -32.94 -11.38
C ILE A 259 -39.53 -32.72 -11.01
N SER A 260 -40.30 -32.19 -11.95
CA SER A 260 -41.75 -32.29 -11.97
C SER A 260 -42.11 -33.70 -12.46
N ASP A 261 -42.81 -34.51 -11.66
CA ASP A 261 -44.08 -35.15 -12.09
C ASP A 261 -44.79 -35.96 -10.96
N PRO A 262 -46.10 -36.26 -11.10
CA PRO A 262 -47.07 -36.47 -10.03
C PRO A 262 -47.32 -37.95 -9.71
N THR A 263 -47.72 -38.26 -8.46
CA THR A 263 -48.72 -39.32 -8.13
C THR A 263 -49.00 -39.40 -6.62
N VAL A 264 -50.07 -38.72 -6.20
CA VAL A 264 -51.24 -39.19 -5.44
C VAL A 264 -51.11 -40.54 -4.66
N VAL A 265 -50.86 -40.42 -3.32
CA VAL A 265 -51.46 -41.05 -2.08
C VAL A 265 -51.47 -42.59 -1.82
N PRO A 266 -51.79 -43.11 -0.58
CA PRO A 266 -51.54 -42.68 0.83
C PRO A 266 -51.23 -43.84 1.88
N VAL A 267 -51.08 -43.47 3.17
CA VAL A 267 -51.30 -44.23 4.47
C VAL A 267 -50.22 -45.26 4.91
N ASP A 268 -49.74 -45.45 6.15
CA ASP A 268 -49.67 -44.78 7.47
C ASP A 268 -48.79 -45.73 8.39
N PRO A 269 -48.77 -45.68 9.73
CA PRO A 269 -47.64 -45.27 10.56
C PRO A 269 -46.97 -46.43 11.33
N THR A 270 -45.65 -46.39 11.53
CA THR A 270 -45.01 -46.98 12.73
C THR A 270 -43.57 -46.47 12.88
N VAL A 271 -43.31 -45.78 13.99
CA VAL A 271 -42.00 -45.32 14.47
C VAL A 271 -41.59 -46.28 15.59
N PRO A 272 -40.34 -46.76 15.67
CA PRO A 272 -39.30 -46.02 16.39
C PRO A 272 -38.01 -45.84 15.59
N THR A 273 -37.55 -44.60 15.60
CA THR A 273 -36.19 -44.14 15.30
C THR A 273 -35.14 -44.94 16.06
N ASP A 274 -34.16 -45.50 15.35
CA ASP A 274 -32.82 -45.62 15.89
C ASP A 274 -31.74 -45.56 14.81
N ASN A 275 -30.80 -44.65 15.04
CA ASN A 275 -29.38 -44.64 14.65
C ASN A 275 -28.90 -43.22 14.36
N SER A 276 -28.55 -42.56 15.46
CA SER A 276 -27.58 -41.46 15.49
C SER A 276 -26.26 -41.92 14.86
N ALA A 277 -25.82 -41.21 13.82
CA ALA A 277 -24.43 -41.16 13.41
C ALA A 277 -24.13 -39.74 12.93
N THR A 278 -23.72 -38.94 13.89
CA THR A 278 -23.28 -37.54 13.81
C THR A 278 -21.93 -37.41 13.11
N ASN A 279 -21.82 -36.45 12.18
CA ASN A 279 -20.59 -35.71 11.91
C ASN A 279 -20.94 -34.29 11.41
N PRO A 280 -20.13 -33.27 11.75
CA PRO A 280 -20.56 -32.31 12.74
C PRO A 280 -20.90 -30.94 12.15
N THR A 281 -22.04 -30.39 12.56
CA THR A 281 -22.28 -28.94 12.60
C THR A 281 -21.09 -28.31 13.32
N LYS A 282 -20.33 -27.43 12.65
CA LYS A 282 -19.39 -26.55 13.36
C LYS A 282 -20.24 -25.77 14.38
N PRO A 283 -20.02 -25.94 15.69
CA PRO A 283 -20.85 -25.29 16.69
C PRO A 283 -20.79 -23.77 16.49
N ALA A 284 -21.92 -23.09 16.68
CA ALA A 284 -21.90 -21.64 16.87
C ALA A 284 -20.82 -21.32 17.92
N ALA A 285 -19.79 -20.57 17.53
CA ALA A 285 -18.68 -20.29 18.43
C ALA A 285 -19.23 -19.64 19.71
N ASP A 286 -18.81 -20.11 20.88
CA ASP A 286 -19.26 -19.57 22.17
C ASP A 286 -18.68 -18.15 22.35
N PRO A 287 -19.48 -17.11 22.62
CA PRO A 287 -18.98 -15.77 22.92
C PRO A 287 -17.91 -15.76 24.01
N LYS A 288 -18.02 -16.67 24.99
CA LYS A 288 -17.03 -16.85 26.06
C LYS A 288 -15.66 -17.21 25.52
N ALA A 289 -15.59 -18.03 24.46
CA ALA A 289 -14.33 -18.45 23.86
C ALA A 289 -13.56 -17.28 23.25
N SER A 290 -14.24 -16.26 22.72
CA SER A 290 -13.60 -15.04 22.22
C SER A 290 -13.00 -14.19 23.34
N VAL A 291 -13.69 -14.05 24.47
CA VAL A 291 -13.15 -13.37 25.66
C VAL A 291 -11.95 -14.12 26.24
N THR A 292 -12.03 -15.45 26.32
CA THR A 292 -10.90 -16.29 26.75
C THR A 292 -9.70 -16.14 25.82
N ARG A 293 -9.92 -16.16 24.50
CA ARG A 293 -8.83 -15.96 23.52
C ARG A 293 -8.19 -14.58 23.65
N PHE A 294 -9.00 -13.52 23.82
CA PHE A 294 -8.50 -12.17 24.05
C PHE A 294 -7.59 -12.09 25.29
N LEU A 295 -8.06 -12.60 26.44
CA LEU A 295 -7.30 -12.57 27.69
C LEU A 295 -6.03 -13.42 27.61
N ASN A 296 -6.06 -14.58 26.95
CA ASN A 296 -4.88 -15.42 26.74
C ASN A 296 -3.83 -14.74 25.85
N ASN A 297 -4.27 -14.05 24.79
CA ASN A 297 -3.37 -13.27 23.94
C ASN A 297 -2.74 -12.10 24.71
N LEU A 298 -3.49 -11.41 25.56
CA LEU A 298 -2.92 -10.38 26.45
C LEU A 298 -1.93 -10.98 27.46
N SER A 299 -2.27 -12.11 28.07
CA SER A 299 -1.42 -12.79 29.05
C SER A 299 -0.09 -13.28 28.46
N SER A 300 -0.09 -13.67 27.18
CA SER A 300 1.10 -14.08 26.43
C SER A 300 1.80 -12.92 25.71
N GLN A 301 1.36 -11.68 25.95
CA GLN A 301 1.86 -10.46 25.32
C GLN A 301 1.71 -10.43 23.78
N ASN A 302 0.86 -11.30 23.22
CA ASN A 302 0.44 -11.26 21.83
C ASN A 302 -0.61 -10.16 21.61
N LEU A 303 -0.20 -8.90 21.71
CA LEU A 303 -1.09 -7.74 21.61
C LEU A 303 -1.78 -7.66 20.25
N ARG A 304 -1.12 -8.11 19.17
CA ARG A 304 -1.73 -8.15 17.83
C ARG A 304 -2.86 -9.17 17.77
N GLY A 305 -2.63 -10.39 18.25
CA GLY A 305 -3.67 -11.41 18.35
C GLY A 305 -4.81 -11.01 19.28
N ALA A 306 -4.55 -10.26 20.36
CA ALA A 306 -5.60 -9.71 21.21
C ALA A 306 -6.43 -8.66 20.45
N TYR A 307 -5.79 -7.72 19.76
CA TYR A 307 -6.46 -6.70 18.96
C TYR A 307 -7.35 -7.31 17.87
N ASP A 308 -6.88 -8.36 17.18
CA ASP A 308 -7.63 -9.00 16.09
C ASP A 308 -8.86 -9.80 16.59
N THR A 309 -8.99 -10.07 17.89
CA THR A 309 -10.23 -10.65 18.49
C THR A 309 -11.29 -9.60 18.83
N ALA A 310 -11.01 -8.34 18.56
CA ALA A 310 -11.87 -7.22 18.91
C ALA A 310 -12.18 -6.33 17.70
N GLU A 311 -13.34 -5.69 17.78
CA GLU A 311 -13.76 -4.60 16.91
C GLU A 311 -14.39 -3.51 17.80
N ASN A 312 -13.61 -3.07 18.80
CA ASN A 312 -14.02 -2.07 19.77
C ASN A 312 -13.57 -0.67 19.29
N PRO A 313 -14.51 0.23 18.96
CA PRO A 313 -14.16 1.56 18.45
C PRO A 313 -13.40 2.41 19.46
N SER A 314 -13.58 2.18 20.77
CA SER A 314 -12.88 2.93 21.83
C SER A 314 -11.39 2.60 21.93
N TRP A 315 -10.93 1.51 21.33
CA TRP A 315 -9.51 1.12 21.34
C TRP A 315 -8.71 1.71 20.18
N GLY A 316 -9.37 2.32 19.19
CA GLY A 316 -8.70 3.01 18.08
C GLY A 316 -7.83 2.07 17.24
N SER A 317 -6.67 2.56 16.81
CA SER A 317 -5.70 1.78 16.04
C SER A 317 -4.91 0.81 16.92
N TYR A 318 -4.18 -0.12 16.28
CA TYR A 318 -3.33 -1.06 16.99
C TYR A 318 -2.25 -0.33 17.83
N GLU A 319 -1.74 0.79 17.36
CA GLU A 319 -0.74 1.61 18.05
C GLU A 319 -1.29 2.17 19.37
N THR A 320 -2.54 2.65 19.37
CA THR A 320 -3.24 3.09 20.58
C THR A 320 -3.53 1.92 21.52
N PHE A 321 -4.03 0.80 20.98
CA PHE A 321 -4.34 -0.39 21.75
C PHE A 321 -3.10 -1.00 22.43
N SER A 322 -1.96 -1.02 21.74
CA SER A 322 -0.70 -1.61 22.21
C SER A 322 0.17 -0.63 23.01
N ASN A 323 -0.27 0.62 23.18
CA ASN A 323 0.46 1.62 23.94
C ASN A 323 0.58 1.22 25.42
N PRO A 324 1.77 1.26 26.05
CA PRO A 324 1.94 0.91 27.46
C PRO A 324 1.27 1.86 28.45
N THR A 325 1.02 3.11 28.07
CA THR A 325 0.49 4.15 28.95
C THR A 325 -1.02 4.35 28.77
N SER A 326 -1.53 4.24 27.53
CA SER A 326 -2.93 4.49 27.20
C SER A 326 -3.72 3.25 26.79
N GLY A 327 -3.07 2.09 26.68
CA GLY A 327 -3.67 0.83 26.22
C GLY A 327 -3.21 -0.38 27.03
N PHE A 328 -3.16 -1.56 26.39
CA PHE A 328 -2.80 -2.84 27.01
C PHE A 328 -1.29 -3.15 26.96
N GLY A 329 -0.45 -2.23 26.48
CA GLY A 329 0.97 -2.46 26.28
C GLY A 329 1.80 -2.71 27.55
N ALA A 330 1.29 -2.32 28.71
CA ALA A 330 1.93 -2.52 30.01
C ALA A 330 1.58 -3.87 30.65
N VAL A 331 0.64 -4.63 30.08
CA VAL A 331 0.25 -5.94 30.60
C VAL A 331 1.43 -6.92 30.46
N LYS A 332 1.80 -7.55 31.57
CA LYS A 332 2.80 -8.62 31.61
C LYS A 332 2.15 -10.00 31.67
N ASN A 333 1.13 -10.16 32.50
CA ASN A 333 0.42 -11.42 32.68
C ASN A 333 -1.03 -11.17 33.12
N ILE A 334 -1.92 -12.13 32.85
CA ILE A 334 -3.30 -12.14 33.33
C ILE A 334 -3.59 -13.47 34.01
N ASN A 335 -4.10 -13.43 35.24
CA ASN A 335 -4.60 -14.62 35.93
C ASN A 335 -6.14 -14.59 35.98
N VAL A 336 -6.78 -15.40 35.13
CA VAL A 336 -8.24 -15.43 35.02
C VAL A 336 -8.84 -16.24 36.16
N LYS A 337 -9.73 -15.61 36.95
CA LYS A 337 -10.45 -16.25 38.07
C LYS A 337 -11.80 -16.81 37.65
N ASN A 338 -12.56 -16.04 36.86
CA ASN A 338 -13.88 -16.46 36.38
C ASN A 338 -14.23 -15.80 35.05
N ILE A 339 -14.99 -16.51 34.21
CA ILE A 339 -15.63 -15.95 33.01
C ILE A 339 -17.04 -16.55 32.91
N SER A 340 -18.06 -15.70 32.79
CA SER A 340 -19.47 -16.10 32.70
C SER A 340 -20.23 -15.29 31.65
N THR A 341 -21.01 -15.97 30.81
CA THR A 341 -21.91 -15.31 29.85
C THR A 341 -23.16 -14.84 30.59
N ASN A 342 -23.43 -13.53 30.56
CA ASN A 342 -24.61 -12.93 31.19
C ASN A 342 -25.84 -12.99 30.28
N SER A 343 -25.64 -12.74 28.99
CA SER A 343 -26.68 -12.81 27.97
C SER A 343 -26.06 -13.12 26.61
N SER A 344 -26.78 -13.85 25.77
CA SER A 344 -26.36 -14.16 24.42
C SER A 344 -27.58 -14.22 23.50
N SER A 345 -27.47 -13.54 22.37
CA SER A 345 -28.41 -13.61 21.25
C SER A 345 -27.65 -14.10 20.01
N ALA A 346 -28.29 -14.13 18.84
CA ALA A 346 -27.62 -14.47 17.60
C ALA A 346 -26.48 -13.49 17.24
N ASN A 347 -26.65 -12.21 17.58
CA ASN A 347 -25.80 -11.12 17.07
C ASN A 347 -25.05 -10.33 18.16
N SER A 348 -25.47 -10.45 19.41
CA SER A 348 -24.84 -9.76 20.54
C SER A 348 -24.73 -10.67 21.76
N ALA A 349 -23.68 -10.50 22.54
CA ALA A 349 -23.50 -11.19 23.80
C ALA A 349 -22.85 -10.28 24.83
N SER A 350 -23.11 -10.56 26.11
CA SER A 350 -22.49 -9.91 27.26
C SER A 350 -21.81 -10.98 28.10
N VAL A 351 -20.52 -10.81 28.36
CA VAL A 351 -19.69 -11.75 29.12
C VAL A 351 -18.99 -10.99 30.24
N ASN A 352 -19.15 -11.46 31.47
CA ASN A 352 -18.37 -10.97 32.61
C ASN A 352 -17.10 -11.79 32.77
N ALA A 353 -16.01 -11.13 33.15
CA ALA A 353 -14.80 -11.78 33.61
C ALA A 353 -14.24 -11.11 34.87
N THR A 354 -13.67 -11.93 35.74
CA THR A 354 -12.88 -11.48 36.89
C THR A 354 -11.48 -12.06 36.76
N TYR A 355 -10.47 -11.21 36.82
CA TYR A 355 -9.08 -11.61 36.63
C TYR A 355 -8.12 -10.63 37.29
N ASP A 356 -6.92 -11.09 37.59
CA ASP A 356 -5.83 -10.23 38.06
C ASP A 356 -4.92 -9.88 36.89
N VAL A 357 -4.56 -8.61 36.77
CA VAL A 357 -3.58 -8.13 35.79
C VAL A 357 -2.30 -7.78 36.51
N THR A 358 -1.18 -8.38 36.10
CA THR A 358 0.15 -7.97 36.54
C THR A 358 0.78 -7.13 35.43
N ASP A 359 1.24 -5.93 35.79
CA ASP A 359 1.96 -5.07 34.86
C ASP A 359 3.46 -5.44 34.77
N LYS A 360 4.17 -4.75 33.88
CA LYS A 360 5.61 -4.97 33.67
C LYS A 360 6.47 -4.56 34.88
N GLU A 361 5.96 -3.71 35.75
CA GLU A 361 6.60 -3.29 37.00
C GLU A 361 6.36 -4.29 38.16
N GLY A 362 5.49 -5.28 37.94
CA GLY A 362 5.19 -6.36 38.88
C GLY A 362 4.01 -6.06 39.80
N LYS A 363 3.33 -4.92 39.64
CA LYS A 363 2.12 -4.61 40.40
C LYS A 363 0.94 -5.40 39.85
N THR A 364 0.17 -6.00 40.76
CA THR A 364 -1.01 -6.80 40.43
C THR A 364 -2.30 -6.08 40.83
N THR A 365 -3.25 -5.99 39.92
CA THR A 365 -4.55 -5.32 40.11
C THR A 365 -5.68 -6.28 39.76
N ALA A 366 -6.62 -6.48 40.67
CA ALA A 366 -7.82 -7.27 40.41
C ALA A 366 -8.83 -6.45 39.61
N LEU A 367 -9.35 -7.01 38.52
CA LEU A 367 -10.34 -6.39 37.65
C LEU A 367 -11.60 -7.24 37.56
N GLN A 368 -12.74 -6.56 37.58
CA GLN A 368 -14.02 -7.11 37.19
C GLN A 368 -14.50 -6.35 35.96
N VAL A 369 -14.74 -7.06 34.87
CA VAL A 369 -14.99 -6.46 33.56
C VAL A 369 -16.20 -7.07 32.90
N THR A 370 -17.00 -6.22 32.27
CA THR A 370 -18.08 -6.59 31.35
C THR A 370 -17.60 -6.39 29.91
N PHE A 371 -17.58 -7.46 29.12
CA PHE A 371 -17.32 -7.44 27.68
C PHE A 371 -18.64 -7.47 26.91
N GLY A 372 -18.85 -6.50 26.03
CA GLY A 372 -19.87 -6.61 25.00
C GLY A 372 -19.25 -7.23 23.75
N LEU A 373 -19.92 -8.23 23.17
CA LEU A 373 -19.50 -8.89 21.95
C LEU A 373 -20.57 -8.73 20.88
N LYS A 374 -20.11 -8.62 19.64
CA LYS A 374 -20.96 -8.69 18.45
C LYS A 374 -20.53 -9.88 17.60
N ASN A 375 -21.49 -10.59 17.03
CA ASN A 375 -21.23 -11.67 16.10
C ASN A 375 -20.99 -11.07 14.71
N VAL A 376 -19.76 -11.14 14.24
CA VAL A 376 -19.36 -10.70 12.90
C VAL A 376 -19.07 -11.95 12.09
N ASN A 377 -20.00 -12.30 11.19
CA ASN A 377 -19.83 -13.43 10.27
C ASN A 377 -19.56 -14.79 10.95
N GLY A 378 -20.23 -15.07 12.07
CA GLY A 378 -20.05 -16.32 12.82
C GLY A 378 -18.86 -16.31 13.79
N GLU A 379 -18.14 -15.20 13.88
CA GLU A 379 -17.07 -14.97 14.85
C GLU A 379 -17.49 -13.89 15.85
N TRP A 380 -17.41 -14.20 17.15
CA TRP A 380 -17.65 -13.20 18.18
C TRP A 380 -16.45 -12.28 18.33
N LYS A 381 -16.65 -10.98 18.13
CA LYS A 381 -15.65 -9.93 18.34
C LYS A 381 -16.03 -9.07 19.54
N ILE A 382 -15.05 -8.71 20.36
CA ILE A 382 -15.27 -7.77 21.47
C ILE A 382 -15.55 -6.38 20.89
N SER A 383 -16.75 -5.85 21.13
CA SER A 383 -17.20 -4.53 20.67
C SER A 383 -17.19 -3.48 21.77
N SER A 384 -17.20 -3.88 23.04
CA SER A 384 -17.09 -2.96 24.17
C SER A 384 -16.41 -3.61 25.37
N TYR A 385 -15.82 -2.77 26.22
CA TYR A 385 -15.07 -3.16 27.41
C TYR A 385 -15.35 -2.15 28.52
N LYS A 386 -15.87 -2.64 29.65
CA LYS A 386 -16.20 -1.80 30.81
C LYS A 386 -15.65 -2.45 32.08
N ILE A 387 -14.77 -1.73 32.79
CA ILE A 387 -14.36 -2.09 34.16
C ILE A 387 -15.50 -1.67 35.10
N ASN A 388 -15.91 -2.58 35.99
CA ASN A 388 -17.02 -2.37 36.92
C ASN A 388 -16.59 -1.81 38.26
#